data_AF-A0A142JIT6-F1
#
_entry.id   AF-A0A142JIT6-F1
#
_cell.length_a   1.000
_cell.length_b   1.000
_cell.length_c   1.000
_cell.angle_alpha   90.00
_cell.angle_beta   90.00
_cell.angle_gamma   90.00
#
_symmetry.space_group_name_H-M   'P 1'
#
loop_
_entity.id
_entity.type
_entity.pdbx_description
1 polymer ?
#
loop_
_entity_poly.entity_id
_entity_poly.type
_entity_poly.pdbx_seq_one_letter_code
_entity_poly.pdbx_strand_id
1 'polypeptide(L)'
;MARTKATAGGETGVNGYFYKGGQFLPSTLAEPGRWKIGNKWVTTGRDLIAPGEFSVQPTPFSRSLFRLAGVGYSTVLRDDGKLAINLGADGQGVRGHDGVMLSRETMIRPGVKGVLGKEEISLGAIIDAWNSGQRWFDVCPDAVTQTA
;
A
#
# COMPACT_ATOMS: atom_id res chain seq x y z
N MET A 1 -19.28 -2.39 7.97
CA MET A 1 -18.04 -1.61 7.76
C MET A 1 -17.16 -1.78 9.00
N ALA A 2 -15.88 -2.16 8.85
CA ALA A 2 -14.98 -2.25 9.99
C ALA A 2 -14.64 -0.84 10.51
N ARG A 3 -14.73 -0.63 11.83
CA ARG A 3 -14.37 0.64 12.48
C ARG A 3 -12.85 0.85 12.38
N THR A 4 -12.42 2.04 11.99
CA THR A 4 -11.00 2.40 11.87
C THR A 4 -10.43 3.04 13.14
N LYS A 5 -11.25 3.26 14.17
CA LYS A 5 -10.85 3.82 15.46
C LYS A 5 -11.52 3.07 16.59
N ALA A 6 -10.80 2.89 17.69
CA ALA A 6 -11.35 2.32 18.92
C ALA A 6 -12.43 3.25 19.50
N THR A 7 -13.47 2.65 20.10
CA THR A 7 -14.57 3.39 20.75
C THR A 7 -14.07 4.30 21.87
N ALA A 8 -14.87 5.27 22.33
CA ALA A 8 -14.47 6.18 23.40
C ALA A 8 -14.02 5.46 24.70
N GLY A 9 -14.54 4.26 24.97
CA GLY A 9 -14.13 3.40 26.10
C GLY A 9 -12.91 2.51 25.84
N GLY A 10 -12.31 2.61 24.65
CA GLY A 10 -11.29 1.69 24.16
C GLY A 10 -11.88 0.40 23.57
N GLU A 11 -11.05 -0.38 22.90
CA GLU A 11 -11.46 -1.61 22.21
C GLU A 11 -10.26 -2.55 22.05
N THR A 12 -10.44 -3.86 22.21
CA THR A 12 -9.40 -4.85 21.93
C THR A 12 -9.43 -5.23 20.45
N GLY A 13 -8.31 -5.05 19.76
CA GLY A 13 -8.19 -5.39 18.34
C GLY A 13 -8.09 -6.90 18.10
N VAL A 14 -8.20 -7.30 16.84
CA VAL A 14 -8.10 -8.71 16.40
C VAL A 14 -6.75 -9.37 16.71
N ASN A 15 -5.75 -8.56 17.09
CA ASN A 15 -4.41 -8.95 17.47
C ASN A 15 -4.20 -9.08 18.98
N GLY A 16 -5.25 -8.92 19.79
CA GLY A 16 -5.21 -9.08 21.25
C GLY A 16 -4.75 -7.85 22.02
N TYR A 17 -4.38 -6.75 21.36
CA TYR A 17 -3.96 -5.53 22.04
C TYR A 17 -5.17 -4.63 22.36
N PHE A 18 -5.12 -3.92 23.49
CA PHE A 18 -6.14 -2.93 23.87
C PHE A 18 -5.81 -1.54 23.32
N TYR A 19 -6.75 -0.96 22.59
CA TYR A 19 -6.64 0.35 21.96
C TYR A 19 -7.44 1.37 22.78
N LYS A 20 -6.80 2.44 23.22
CA LYS A 20 -7.46 3.57 23.88
C LYS A 20 -8.37 4.30 22.88
N GLY A 21 -9.42 4.94 23.38
CA GLY A 21 -10.40 5.61 22.52
C GLY A 21 -9.79 6.61 21.56
N GLY A 22 -10.17 6.50 20.28
CA GLY A 22 -9.62 7.33 19.21
C GLY A 22 -8.20 6.98 18.77
N GLN A 23 -7.60 5.87 19.24
CA GLN A 23 -6.46 5.23 18.58
C GLN A 23 -6.92 4.52 17.31
N PHE A 24 -6.01 4.39 16.34
CA PHE A 24 -6.28 3.61 15.13
C PHE A 24 -6.48 2.15 15.51
N LEU A 25 -7.62 1.58 15.11
CA LEU A 25 -7.93 0.16 15.29
C LEU A 25 -7.66 -0.55 13.95
N PRO A 26 -6.49 -1.19 13.77
CA PRO A 26 -6.21 -1.97 12.58
C PRO A 26 -7.15 -3.17 12.51
N SER A 27 -7.53 -3.54 11.29
CA SER A 27 -8.13 -4.85 11.02
C SER A 27 -7.09 -5.98 11.01
N THR A 28 -5.91 -5.78 11.62
CA THR A 28 -4.71 -6.62 11.53
C THR A 28 -3.86 -6.62 12.81
N LEU A 29 -2.66 -7.22 12.74
CA LEU A 29 -1.70 -7.45 13.85
C LEU A 29 -0.97 -6.19 14.39
N ALA A 30 -1.17 -5.01 13.81
CA ALA A 30 -0.37 -3.83 14.16
C ALA A 30 -0.65 -3.29 15.57
N GLU A 31 0.40 -2.90 16.31
CA GLU A 31 0.26 -2.41 17.69
C GLU A 31 -0.61 -1.13 17.80
N PRO A 32 -1.27 -0.90 18.94
CA PRO A 32 -2.07 0.30 19.18
C PRO A 32 -1.30 1.61 19.07
N GLY A 33 -1.89 2.58 18.38
CA GLY A 33 -1.47 3.97 18.54
C GLY A 33 -1.89 4.92 17.43
N ARG A 34 -1.56 6.19 17.63
CA ARG A 34 -1.58 7.21 16.58
C ARG A 34 -0.17 7.36 16.03
N TRP A 35 -0.06 7.29 14.71
CA TRP A 35 1.23 7.22 14.04
C TRP A 35 1.62 8.56 13.45
N LYS A 36 2.89 8.94 13.63
CA LYS A 36 3.53 10.03 12.89
C LYS A 36 4.68 9.50 12.04
N ILE A 37 4.90 10.17 10.91
CA ILE A 37 6.14 10.08 10.14
C ILE A 37 6.80 11.46 10.20
N GLY A 38 7.94 11.55 10.88
CA GLY A 38 8.49 12.86 11.28
C GLY A 38 7.44 13.64 12.07
N ASN A 39 7.10 14.85 11.59
CA ASN A 39 6.09 15.71 12.24
C ASN A 39 4.67 15.55 11.69
N LYS A 40 4.44 14.63 10.74
CA LYS A 40 3.15 14.48 10.05
C LYS A 40 2.35 13.32 10.62
N TRP A 41 1.13 13.59 11.09
CA TRP A 41 0.18 12.54 11.45
C TRP A 41 -0.25 11.75 10.21
N VAL A 42 -0.21 10.43 10.34
CA VAL A 42 -0.69 9.49 9.35
C VAL A 42 -1.88 8.70 9.89
N THR A 43 -2.79 8.41 8.97
CA THR A 43 -4.06 7.76 9.24
C THR A 43 -4.30 6.73 8.16
N THR A 44 -5.00 5.66 8.49
CA THR A 44 -5.49 4.72 7.49
C THR A 44 -6.64 5.31 6.68
N GLY A 45 -6.72 4.84 5.45
CA GLY A 45 -7.84 5.08 4.55
C GLY A 45 -8.31 3.80 3.88
N ARG A 46 -9.28 3.95 2.98
CA ARG A 46 -9.63 2.91 2.01
C ARG A 46 -8.81 3.12 0.75
N ASP A 47 -8.40 2.03 0.12
CA ASP A 47 -7.67 2.06 -1.13
C ASP A 47 -8.18 0.99 -2.10
N LEU A 48 -7.98 1.21 -3.39
CA LEU A 48 -8.34 0.26 -4.45
C LEU A 48 -7.29 -0.86 -4.46
N ILE A 49 -7.70 -2.09 -4.15
CA ILE A 49 -6.80 -3.24 -4.01
C ILE A 49 -6.94 -4.27 -5.14
N ALA A 50 -8.03 -4.21 -5.89
CA ALA A 50 -8.32 -4.99 -7.08
C ALA A 50 -9.38 -4.24 -7.91
N PRO A 51 -9.74 -4.69 -9.12
CA PRO A 51 -10.74 -4.01 -9.96
C PRO A 51 -12.07 -3.82 -9.23
N GLY A 52 -12.46 -2.55 -9.05
CA GLY A 52 -13.69 -2.17 -8.32
C GLY A 52 -13.68 -2.49 -6.81
N GLU A 53 -12.63 -3.10 -6.29
CA GLU A 53 -12.56 -3.56 -4.90
C GLU A 53 -11.76 -2.60 -4.02
N PHE A 54 -12.44 -2.03 -3.03
CA PHE A 54 -11.84 -1.10 -2.07
C PHE A 54 -11.81 -1.69 -0.66
N SER A 55 -10.61 -1.77 -0.08
CA SER A 55 -10.40 -2.27 1.27
C SER A 55 -9.72 -1.25 2.17
N VAL A 56 -9.91 -1.39 3.48
CA VAL A 56 -9.26 -0.55 4.50
C VAL A 56 -7.80 -0.99 4.62
N GLN A 57 -6.89 -0.03 4.65
CA GLN A 57 -5.47 -0.30 4.89
C GLN A 57 -5.26 -0.99 6.24
N PRO A 58 -4.47 -2.09 6.30
CA PRO A 58 -4.05 -2.73 7.53
C PRO A 58 -3.40 -1.78 8.52
N THR A 59 -2.48 -0.95 8.03
CA THR A 59 -1.76 0.05 8.81
C THR A 59 -1.72 1.37 8.05
N PRO A 60 -1.46 2.52 8.71
CA PRO A 60 -1.27 3.79 8.01
C PRO A 60 -0.13 3.77 6.99
N PHE A 61 0.77 2.79 7.07
CA PHE A 61 1.93 2.61 6.21
C PHE A 61 1.65 1.66 5.04
N SER A 62 0.55 0.91 5.07
CA SER A 62 0.21 -0.01 4.00
C SER A 62 -0.17 0.73 2.72
N ARG A 63 0.33 0.23 1.59
CA ARG A 63 0.04 0.73 0.24
C ARG A 63 -0.49 -0.37 -0.63
N SER A 64 -1.51 -0.05 -1.42
CA SER A 64 -2.10 -1.01 -2.35
C SER A 64 -1.08 -1.41 -3.40
N LEU A 65 -0.79 -2.72 -3.51
CA LEU A 65 0.04 -3.26 -4.59
C LEU A 65 -0.59 -2.97 -5.97
N PHE A 66 -1.93 -2.98 -6.05
CA PHE A 66 -2.65 -2.66 -7.28
C PHE A 66 -2.44 -1.22 -7.73
N ARG A 67 -2.41 -0.25 -6.80
CA ARG A 67 -2.06 1.13 -7.15
C ARG A 67 -0.58 1.32 -7.42
N LEU A 68 0.29 0.69 -6.63
CA LEU A 68 1.74 0.78 -6.85
C LEU A 68 2.16 0.20 -8.19
N ALA A 69 1.46 -0.83 -8.68
CA ALA A 69 1.69 -1.42 -9.99
C ALA A 69 1.33 -0.46 -11.15
N GLY A 70 0.66 0.66 -10.90
CA GLY A 70 0.28 1.61 -11.95
C GLY A 70 -0.67 1.01 -12.99
N VAL A 71 -1.68 0.25 -12.54
CA VAL A 71 -2.62 -0.45 -13.44
C VAL A 71 -3.35 0.54 -14.35
N GLY A 72 -3.34 0.25 -15.66
CA GLY A 72 -3.82 1.13 -16.72
C GLY A 72 -2.71 2.00 -17.34
N TYR A 73 -1.51 2.01 -16.74
CA TYR A 73 -0.33 2.67 -17.28
C TYR A 73 0.87 1.72 -17.35
N SER A 74 1.58 1.50 -16.23
CA SER A 74 2.76 0.63 -16.15
C SER A 74 2.42 -0.84 -16.31
N THR A 75 1.23 -1.23 -15.85
CA THR A 75 0.71 -2.59 -15.91
C THR A 75 -0.70 -2.62 -16.46
N VAL A 76 -1.11 -3.80 -16.93
CA VAL A 76 -2.48 -4.10 -17.35
C VAL A 76 -2.98 -5.32 -16.60
N LEU A 77 -4.29 -5.35 -16.34
CA LEU A 77 -4.96 -6.56 -15.91
C LEU A 77 -5.39 -7.33 -17.16
N ARG A 78 -4.95 -8.57 -17.27
CA ARG A 78 -5.33 -9.48 -18.36
C ARG A 78 -6.65 -10.18 -18.06
N ASP A 79 -7.24 -10.78 -19.09
CA ASP A 79 -8.50 -11.52 -18.98
C ASP A 79 -8.39 -12.75 -18.05
N ASP A 80 -7.19 -13.29 -17.84
CA ASP A 80 -6.91 -14.36 -16.88
C ASP A 80 -6.88 -13.86 -15.41
N GLY A 81 -7.15 -12.57 -15.20
CA GLY A 81 -7.17 -11.93 -13.89
C GLY A 81 -5.79 -11.62 -13.32
N LYS A 82 -4.71 -11.74 -14.10
CA LYS A 82 -3.35 -11.44 -13.64
C LYS A 82 -2.87 -10.07 -14.12
N LEU A 83 -2.09 -9.43 -13.26
CA LEU A 83 -1.30 -8.26 -13.67
C LEU A 83 -0.12 -8.69 -14.53
N ALA A 84 0.17 -7.86 -15.53
CA ALA A 84 1.36 -7.97 -16.37
C ALA A 84 1.86 -6.58 -16.76
N ILE A 85 3.12 -6.50 -17.20
CA ILE A 85 3.68 -5.28 -17.78
C ILE A 85 2.83 -4.83 -18.97
N ASN A 86 2.56 -3.54 -19.06
CA ASN A 86 1.89 -2.95 -20.21
C ASN A 86 2.88 -2.83 -21.37
N LEU A 87 2.58 -3.51 -22.48
CA LEU A 87 3.40 -3.46 -23.69
C LEU A 87 3.02 -2.31 -24.63
N GLY A 88 2.04 -1.48 -24.28
CA GLY A 88 1.55 -0.42 -25.16
C GLY A 88 0.83 -0.98 -26.39
N ALA A 89 0.36 -0.08 -27.26
CA ALA A 89 -0.34 -0.45 -28.49
C ALA A 89 0.60 -0.99 -29.58
N ASP A 90 1.88 -0.61 -29.53
CA ASP A 90 2.93 -1.02 -30.47
C ASP A 90 3.69 -2.28 -30.00
N GLY A 91 3.38 -2.78 -28.81
CA GLY A 91 4.01 -3.97 -28.22
C GLY A 91 5.41 -3.74 -27.65
N GLN A 92 5.92 -2.50 -27.64
CA GLN A 92 7.30 -2.20 -27.23
C GLN A 92 7.46 -1.87 -25.74
N GLY A 93 6.36 -1.67 -25.03
CA GLY A 93 6.36 -1.19 -23.64
C GLY A 93 5.93 0.26 -23.50
N VAL A 94 5.70 0.66 -22.26
CA VAL A 94 5.43 2.06 -21.89
C VAL A 94 6.66 2.67 -21.21
N ARG A 95 6.88 3.97 -21.40
CA ARG A 95 8.00 4.69 -20.78
C ARG A 95 7.59 5.31 -19.45
N GLY A 96 8.52 5.40 -18.51
CA GLY A 96 8.38 6.21 -17.31
C GLY A 96 8.42 7.71 -17.63
N HIS A 97 8.19 8.53 -16.61
CA HIS A 97 8.30 9.99 -16.74
C HIS A 97 9.73 10.45 -17.11
N ASP A 98 10.73 9.67 -16.73
CA ASP A 98 12.15 9.86 -17.09
C ASP A 98 12.46 9.44 -18.54
N GLY A 99 11.47 8.94 -19.29
CA GLY A 99 11.63 8.44 -20.65
C GLY A 99 12.22 7.04 -20.75
N VAL A 100 12.53 6.38 -19.63
CA VAL A 100 13.08 5.03 -19.60
C VAL A 100 11.97 4.00 -19.78
N MET A 101 12.24 2.91 -20.50
CA MET A 101 11.25 1.86 -20.70
C MET A 101 10.93 1.16 -19.37
N LEU A 102 9.65 0.99 -19.05
CA LEU A 102 9.22 0.25 -17.88
C LEU A 102 9.35 -1.25 -18.14
N SER A 103 9.98 -1.94 -17.19
CA SER A 103 10.18 -3.38 -17.22
C SER A 103 9.91 -3.97 -15.83
N ARG A 104 10.06 -5.29 -15.71
CA ARG A 104 9.92 -5.96 -14.41
C ARG A 104 11.02 -5.55 -13.43
N GLU A 105 12.15 -5.08 -13.92
CA GLU A 105 13.32 -4.64 -13.16
C GLU A 105 13.21 -3.17 -12.72
N THR A 106 12.24 -2.40 -13.24
CA THR A 106 12.06 -1.01 -12.84
C THR A 106 11.78 -0.91 -11.34
N MET A 107 12.66 -0.20 -10.63
CA MET A 107 12.56 -0.01 -9.20
C MET A 107 11.57 1.11 -8.86
N ILE A 108 10.68 0.83 -7.92
CA ILE A 108 9.71 1.78 -7.39
C ILE A 108 10.03 1.97 -5.92
N ARG A 109 9.96 3.22 -5.46
CA ARG A 109 10.18 3.58 -4.07
C ARG A 109 8.88 4.07 -3.43
N PRO A 110 8.07 3.18 -2.83
CA PRO A 110 6.79 3.56 -2.24
C PRO A 110 6.96 4.57 -1.10
N GLY A 111 5.96 5.43 -0.90
CA GLY A 111 6.00 6.46 0.14
C GLY A 111 4.67 6.68 0.85
N VAL A 112 4.75 7.34 2.00
CA VAL A 112 3.60 7.71 2.85
C VAL A 112 3.66 9.21 3.15
N LYS A 113 2.61 9.95 2.73
CA LYS A 113 2.50 11.42 2.90
C LYS A 113 3.74 12.21 2.45
N GLY A 114 4.31 11.83 1.31
CA GLY A 114 5.48 12.48 0.71
C GLY A 114 6.80 12.14 1.38
N VAL A 115 6.83 11.15 2.27
CA VAL A 115 8.07 10.56 2.79
C VAL A 115 8.27 9.21 2.12
N LEU A 116 9.42 9.02 1.48
CA LEU A 116 9.78 7.78 0.80
C LEU A 116 10.08 6.68 1.82
N GLY A 117 9.95 5.43 1.38
CA GLY A 117 10.39 4.26 2.13
C GLY A 117 11.89 4.01 2.01
N LYS A 118 12.46 3.27 2.96
CA LYS A 118 13.88 2.87 2.93
C LYS A 118 14.19 1.87 1.83
N GLU A 119 13.17 1.12 1.41
CA GLU A 119 13.29 0.03 0.46
C GLU A 119 12.71 0.44 -0.89
N GLU A 120 13.34 -0.10 -1.93
CA GLU A 120 12.80 -0.10 -3.28
C GLU A 120 12.31 -1.50 -3.60
N ILE A 121 11.23 -1.59 -4.37
CA ILE A 121 10.64 -2.83 -4.84
C ILE A 121 10.49 -2.76 -6.35
N SER A 122 10.86 -3.82 -7.06
CA SER A 122 10.73 -3.86 -8.51
C SER A 122 9.27 -4.00 -8.93
N LEU A 123 8.93 -3.47 -10.11
CA LEU A 123 7.59 -3.63 -10.69
C LEU A 123 7.20 -5.11 -10.86
N GLY A 124 8.17 -5.96 -11.20
CA GLY A 124 7.99 -7.41 -11.26
C GLY A 124 7.60 -8.03 -9.92
N ALA A 125 8.26 -7.64 -8.84
CA ALA A 125 7.93 -8.12 -7.50
C ALA A 125 6.54 -7.66 -7.03
N ILE A 126 6.13 -6.43 -7.38
CA ILE A 126 4.77 -5.93 -7.12
C ILE A 126 3.73 -6.78 -7.87
N ILE A 127 3.97 -7.05 -9.15
CA ILE A 127 3.09 -7.88 -9.99
C ILE A 127 2.94 -9.28 -9.40
N ASP A 128 4.06 -9.92 -9.03
CA ASP A 128 4.06 -11.29 -8.52
C ASP A 128 3.37 -11.38 -7.16
N ALA A 129 3.62 -10.43 -6.25
CA ALA A 129 2.95 -10.35 -4.97
C ALA A 129 1.44 -10.16 -5.14
N TRP A 130 1.00 -9.30 -6.07
CA TRP A 130 -0.43 -9.14 -6.33
C TRP A 130 -1.04 -10.40 -6.94
N ASN A 131 -0.37 -11.03 -7.90
CA ASN A 131 -0.83 -12.26 -8.55
C ASN A 131 -0.88 -13.46 -7.57
N SER A 132 -0.07 -13.46 -6.51
CA SER A 132 -0.10 -14.48 -5.45
C SER A 132 -1.18 -14.25 -4.38
N GLY A 133 -1.93 -13.15 -4.46
CA GLY A 133 -3.02 -12.83 -3.55
C GLY A 133 -2.69 -11.76 -2.50
N GLN A 134 -1.44 -11.30 -2.43
CA GLN A 134 -1.09 -10.17 -1.56
C GLN A 134 -1.75 -8.89 -2.10
N ARG A 135 -2.21 -8.01 -1.21
CA ARG A 135 -2.89 -6.75 -1.58
C ARG A 135 -2.19 -5.50 -1.08
N TRP A 136 -1.38 -5.65 -0.04
CA TRP A 136 -0.75 -4.56 0.67
C TRP A 136 0.76 -4.75 0.72
N PHE A 137 1.49 -3.67 0.48
CA PHE A 137 2.90 -3.52 0.77
C PHE A 137 3.06 -2.58 1.96
N ASP A 138 3.77 -3.01 3.00
CA ASP A 138 4.01 -2.18 4.18
C ASP A 138 5.28 -1.35 3.98
N VAL A 139 5.12 -0.02 3.96
CA VAL A 139 6.24 0.90 3.75
C VAL A 139 6.96 1.14 5.06
N CYS A 140 8.27 0.93 5.10
CA CYS A 140 9.13 1.43 6.18
C CYS A 140 9.62 2.85 5.82
N PRO A 141 9.08 3.93 6.41
CA PRO A 141 9.43 5.29 6.02
C PRO A 141 10.89 5.65 6.39
N ASP A 142 11.52 6.50 5.58
CA ASP A 142 12.87 7.03 5.85
C ASP A 142 12.94 7.88 7.13
N ALA A 143 11.84 8.58 7.45
CA ALA A 143 11.75 9.37 8.66
C ALA A 143 11.34 8.52 9.86
N VAL A 144 11.75 8.95 11.05
CA VAL A 144 11.37 8.31 12.32
C VAL A 144 9.85 8.20 12.43
N THR A 145 9.38 6.98 12.66
CA THR A 145 7.99 6.69 12.97
C THR A 145 7.78 6.74 14.48
N GLN A 146 6.83 7.56 14.94
CA GLN A 146 6.49 7.66 16.35
C GLN A 146 5.05 7.20 16.57
N THR A 147 4.85 6.44 17.64
CA THR A 147 3.54 6.00 18.10
C THR A 147 3.19 6.76 19.37
N ALA A 148 2.02 7.40 19.38
CA ALA A 148 1.49 8.14 20.54
C ALA A 148 0.19 7.51 21.05
#